data_AF-A0A8J2VJ00-F1
#
_entry.id   AF-A0A8J2VJ00-F1
#
_cell.length_a   1.000
_cell.length_b   1.000
_cell.length_c   1.000
_cell.angle_alpha   90.00
_cell.angle_beta   90.00
_cell.angle_gamma   90.00
#
_symmetry.space_group_name_H-M   'P 1'
#
loop_
_entity.id
_entity.type
_entity.pdbx_description
1 polymer ?
#
loop_
_entity_poly.entity_id
_entity_poly.type
_entity_poly.pdbx_seq_one_letter_code
_entity_poly.pdbx_strand_id
1 'polypeptide(L)' 'MYMGRDLEELSAVPLAEWELEELSFHHFMMSQMRPWMNAQGVSLHQQLIAEIERRGGLGNAEHP' A
#
# COMPACT_ATOMS: atom_id res chain seq x y z
N MET A 1 -4.15 -1.33 -16.06
CA MET A 1 -4.19 -0.40 -14.92
C MET A 1 -5.48 -0.68 -14.18
N TYR A 2 -5.44 -0.89 -12.87
CA TYR A 2 -6.64 -1.05 -12.06
C TYR A 2 -7.44 0.26 -12.07
N MET A 3 -8.77 0.18 -12.25
CA MET A 3 -9.68 1.34 -12.37
C MET A 3 -10.80 1.32 -11.33
N GLY A 4 -10.71 0.42 -10.34
CA GLY A 4 -11.69 0.34 -9.24
C GLY A 4 -11.36 1.30 -8.11
N ARG A 5 -12.20 1.30 -7.07
CA ARG A 5 -12.03 2.15 -5.88
C ARG A 5 -10.75 1.78 -5.13
N ASP A 6 -10.06 2.77 -4.59
CA ASP A 6 -8.89 2.51 -3.76
C ASP A 6 -9.28 1.96 -2.37
N LEU A 7 -8.28 1.57 -1.57
CA LEU A 7 -8.52 1.03 -0.23
C LEU A 7 -9.12 2.07 0.74
N GLU A 8 -8.86 3.35 0.54
CA GLU A 8 -9.41 4.42 1.39
C GLU A 8 -10.91 4.55 1.14
N GLU A 9 -11.32 4.63 -0.12
CA GLU A 9 -12.72 4.65 -0.54
C GLU A 9 -13.46 3.38 -0.08
N LEU A 10 -12.84 2.22 -0.25
CA LEU A 10 -13.41 0.93 0.12
C LEU A 10 -13.46 0.68 1.63
N SER A 11 -12.68 1.40 2.43
CA SER A 11 -12.64 1.21 3.89
C SER A 11 -13.97 1.51 4.59
N ALA A 12 -14.79 2.37 3.98
CA ALA A 12 -16.13 2.71 4.46
C ALA A 12 -17.25 1.85 3.84
N VAL A 13 -16.91 0.96 2.91
CA VAL A 13 -17.86 0.12 2.16
C VAL A 13 -17.82 -1.30 2.70
N PRO A 14 -18.97 -1.93 3.03
CA PRO A 14 -19.00 -3.33 3.44
C PRO A 14 -18.35 -4.25 2.40
N LEU A 15 -17.52 -5.21 2.85
CA LEU A 15 -16.78 -6.12 1.96
C LEU A 15 -17.69 -6.90 0.96
N ALA A 16 -18.94 -7.14 1.34
CA ALA A 16 -19.92 -7.82 0.49
C ALA A 16 -20.41 -6.96 -0.69
N GLU A 17 -20.16 -5.65 -0.66
CA GLU A 17 -20.50 -4.68 -1.71
C GLU A 17 -19.28 -4.33 -2.59
N TRP A 18 -18.19 -5.06 -2.43
CA TRP A 18 -17.01 -4.90 -3.28
C TRP A 18 -17.19 -5.70 -4.56
N GLU A 19 -16.82 -5.09 -5.69
CA GLU A 19 -16.81 -5.77 -6.97
C GLU A 19 -15.68 -6.82 -7.02
N LEU A 20 -15.87 -7.86 -7.82
CA LEU A 20 -14.90 -8.97 -7.90
C LEU A 20 -13.50 -8.51 -8.33
N GLU A 21 -13.43 -7.48 -9.17
CA GLU A 21 -12.20 -6.88 -9.65
C GLU A 21 -11.44 -6.18 -8.52
N GLU A 22 -12.15 -5.51 -7.61
CA GLU A 22 -11.60 -4.86 -6.43
C GLU A 22 -11.09 -5.89 -5.43
N LEU A 23 -11.89 -6.93 -5.16
CA LEU A 23 -11.49 -8.06 -4.32
C LEU A 23 -10.21 -8.73 -4.86
N SER A 24 -10.16 -9.02 -6.15
CA SER A 24 -9.02 -9.70 -6.78
C SER A 24 -7.75 -8.85 -6.74
N PHE A 25 -7.87 -7.56 -7.06
CA PHE A 25 -6.74 -6.63 -7.06
C PHE A 25 -6.16 -6.44 -5.65
N HIS A 26 -7.02 -6.12 -4.68
CA HIS A 26 -6.59 -5.85 -3.31
C HIS A 26 -6.10 -7.12 -2.60
N HIS A 27 -6.70 -8.29 -2.88
CA HIS A 27 -6.17 -9.58 -2.42
C HIS A 27 -4.75 -9.83 -2.95
N PHE A 28 -4.50 -9.60 -4.24
CA PHE A 28 -3.18 -9.77 -4.82
C PHE A 28 -2.16 -8.81 -4.20
N MET A 29 -2.50 -7.53 -4.05
CA MET A 29 -1.63 -6.56 -3.40
C MET A 29 -1.29 -6.98 -1.95
N MET A 30 -2.29 -7.40 -1.17
CA MET A 30 -2.09 -7.86 0.20
C MET A 30 -1.27 -9.15 0.29
N SER A 31 -1.43 -10.09 -0.66
CA SER A 31 -0.66 -11.33 -0.65
C SER A 31 0.85 -11.08 -0.81
N GLN A 32 1.22 -10.07 -1.62
CA GLN A 32 2.60 -9.62 -1.80
C GLN A 32 3.16 -8.94 -0.54
N MET A 33 2.30 -8.23 0.22
CA MET A 33 2.69 -7.54 1.44
C MET A 33 2.61 -8.42 2.70
N ARG A 34 1.96 -9.59 2.63
CA ARG A 34 1.71 -10.49 3.76
C ARG A 34 2.93 -10.73 4.66
N PRO A 35 4.16 -10.98 4.14
CA PRO A 35 5.33 -11.21 4.99
C PRO A 35 5.68 -10.00 5.88
N TRP A 36 5.26 -8.80 5.48
CA TRP A 36 5.56 -7.52 6.09
C TRP A 36 4.38 -6.95 6.92
N MET A 37 3.21 -7.59 6.92
CA MET A 37 2.05 -7.18 7.72
C MET A 37 2.18 -7.58 9.21
N ASN A 38 3.31 -7.26 9.83
CA ASN A 38 3.62 -7.53 11.22
C ASN A 38 4.53 -6.43 11.81
N ALA A 39 4.85 -6.53 13.10
CA ALA A 39 5.69 -5.55 13.78
C ALA A 39 7.09 -5.37 13.15
N GLN A 40 7.64 -6.41 12.50
CA GLN A 40 8.93 -6.32 11.82
C GLN A 40 8.83 -5.48 10.55
N GLY A 41 7.75 -5.63 9.77
CA GLY A 41 7.53 -4.80 8.58
C GLY A 41 7.28 -3.33 8.92
N VAL A 42 6.59 -3.03 10.02
CA VAL A 42 6.45 -1.65 10.53
C VAL A 42 7.81 -1.06 10.90
N SER A 43 8.66 -1.83 11.58
CA SER A 43 10.02 -1.39 11.92
C SER A 43 10.87 -1.15 10.66
N LEU A 44 10.79 -2.01 9.66
CA LEU A 44 11.46 -1.82 8.38
C LEU A 44 10.97 -0.54 7.67
N HIS A 45 9.67 -0.27 7.69
CA HIS A 45 9.10 0.95 7.08
C HIS A 45 9.67 2.22 7.73
N GLN A 46 9.76 2.26 9.06
CA GLN A 46 10.37 3.37 9.79
C GLN A 46 11.86 3.53 9.45
N GLN A 47 12.60 2.44 9.32
CA GLN A 47 14.01 2.47 8.89
C GLN A 47 14.17 3.02 7.47
N LEU A 48 13.26 2.68 6.55
CA LEU A 48 13.26 3.22 5.19
C LEU A 48 13.00 4.73 5.19
N ILE A 49 12.03 5.21 5.97
CA ILE A 49 11.76 6.65 6.12
C ILE A 49 13.00 7.37 6.66
N ALA A 50 13.59 6.88 7.75
CA ALA A 50 14.79 7.47 8.33
C ALA A 50 15.96 7.52 7.34
N GLU A 51 16.11 6.48 6.51
CA GLU A 51 17.14 6.45 5.47
C GLU A 51 16.86 7.42 4.32
N ILE A 52 15.60 7.59 3.92
CA ILE A 52 15.17 8.59 2.94
C ILE A 52 15.50 10.00 3.45
N GLU A 53 15.13 10.32 4.69
CA GLU A 53 15.43 11.60 5.33
C GLU A 53 16.94 11.84 5.40
N ARG A 54 17.71 10.82 5.82
CA ARG A 54 19.18 10.88 5.87
C ARG A 54 19.81 11.17 4.49
N ARG A 55 19.19 10.71 3.41
CA ARG A 55 19.63 10.95 2.01
C ARG A 55 19.20 12.30 1.44
N GLY A 56 18.55 13.16 2.23
CA GLY A 56 18.07 14.46 1.78
C GLY A 56 16.61 14.48 1.32
N GLY A 57 15.83 13.48 1.73
CA GLY A 57 14.41 13.36 1.40
C GLY A 57 14.16 12.75 0.01
N LEU A 58 12.88 12.62 -0.34
CA LEU A 58 12.45 12.23 -1.70
C LEU A 58 12.62 13.44 -2.64
N GLY A 59 13.85 13.91 -2.86
CA GLY A 59 14.10 15.09 -3.70
C GLY A 59 13.55 14.87 -5.11
N ASN A 60 12.61 15.71 -5.56
CA ASN A 60 11.98 15.80 -6.88
C ASN A 60 12.07 14.55 -7.78
N ALA A 61 11.79 13.36 -7.22
CA ALA A 61 11.52 12.18 -8.01
C ALA A 61 10.08 12.29 -8.54
N GLU A 62 9.78 13.42 -9.19
CA GLU A 62 8.59 13.58 -9.99
C GLU A 62 8.82 12.77 -11.27
N HIS A 63 8.06 11.67 -11.36
CA HIS A 63 7.46 11.12 -12.56
C HIS A 63 7.91 11.72 -13.92
N PRO A 64 8.48 10.91 -14.84
CA PRO A 64 8.03 10.90 -16.21
C PRO A 64 6.73 10.09 -16.37
#